data_AF-A0A382ANG2-F1
#
_entry.id   AF-A0A382ANG2-F1
#
_cell.length_a   1.000
_cell.length_b   1.000
_cell.length_c   1.000
_cell.angle_alpha   90.00
_cell.angle_beta   90.00
_cell.angle_gamma   90.00
#
_symmetry.space_group_name_H-M   'P 1'
#
loop_
_entity.id
_entity.type
_entity.pdbx_description
1 polymer ?
#
loop_
_entity_poly.entity_id
_entity_poly.type
_entity_poly.pdbx_seq_one_letter_code
_entity_poly.pdbx_strand_id
1 'polypeptide(L)'
;MTNLKLETIQPWTPHPSAAPLTERDDGCFIIRANGTRTCVGGWQMTFAGAKAERAYLIEVKVEQSEIDNPHDTLRCAAYWGELPPTSVKTGNPEVTGWDYLLPEQIDTQILRFQRCLSPEQDDVSLTLRFTLRWSTKGSSTWSLPQIEEVSTDEISTHMRQSIKIAVVTGKKNQRQSSFTTVDDNISFYAPLCEAASQKNPSLIVLPEIALQWGIKGSPIDLAVPVTGPETEVFADIARRYRLRIMLGMLERDEDAVYNSAVLISPNGQIDGLYRKVHLAVGGEIESGISPGEGFPVFETEIGRIGCNICMDSSVTESSRMVGLNGADFLLLPIMGDHRAWQPGLRIFDPDRFRGIMQTRAMDNQVCMVVAVNRTEGSCIIDRLGNVLAWNHGEKEFILAEINVSDGYRPASKGCFRSINWMQRRPHLYQVFVDNHNQGSLLTKPY
;
A
#
# COMPACT_ATOMS: atom_id res chain seq x y z
N MET A 1 -16.43 -23.98 18.82
CA MET A 1 -15.24 -23.72 17.99
C MET A 1 -15.15 -24.87 16.98
N THR A 2 -15.69 -24.69 15.79
CA THR A 2 -15.53 -25.66 14.70
C THR A 2 -14.28 -25.26 13.93
N ASN A 3 -13.12 -25.67 14.44
CA ASN A 3 -11.86 -25.50 13.71
C ASN A 3 -11.92 -26.37 12.44
N LEU A 4 -11.28 -25.90 11.36
CA LEU A 4 -11.15 -26.71 10.15
C LEU A 4 -10.60 -28.10 10.49
N LYS A 5 -11.20 -29.14 9.92
CA LYS A 5 -10.83 -30.51 10.23
C LYS A 5 -9.57 -30.88 9.44
N LEU A 6 -8.47 -31.15 10.13
CA LEU A 6 -7.26 -31.69 9.50
C LEU A 6 -7.55 -33.09 8.92
N GLU A 7 -7.28 -33.27 7.63
CA GLU A 7 -7.53 -34.52 6.91
C GLU A 7 -6.26 -35.28 6.58
N THR A 8 -5.26 -34.58 6.03
CA THR A 8 -4.01 -35.20 5.59
C THR A 8 -2.79 -34.37 5.97
N ILE A 9 -1.69 -35.07 6.26
CA ILE A 9 -0.35 -34.50 6.37
C ILE A 9 0.58 -35.38 5.55
N GLN A 10 1.32 -34.78 4.61
CA GLN A 10 2.25 -35.52 3.75
C GLN A 10 3.37 -34.63 3.22
N PRO A 11 4.54 -35.18 2.86
CA PRO A 11 5.56 -34.42 2.16
C PRO A 11 5.09 -33.97 0.77
N TRP A 12 5.60 -32.84 0.30
CA TRP A 12 5.37 -32.35 -1.06
C TRP A 12 6.67 -31.89 -1.71
N THR A 13 6.76 -32.04 -3.02
CA THR A 13 7.89 -31.60 -3.85
C THR A 13 7.44 -31.51 -5.30
N PRO A 14 7.90 -30.53 -6.10
CA PRO A 14 7.61 -30.50 -7.53
C PRO A 14 8.33 -31.62 -8.30
N HIS A 15 9.41 -32.18 -7.75
CA HIS A 15 10.16 -33.27 -8.40
C HIS A 15 10.95 -34.09 -7.36
N PRO A 16 11.05 -35.43 -7.49
CA PRO A 16 11.79 -36.25 -6.53
C PRO A 16 13.25 -35.83 -6.30
N SER A 17 13.98 -35.41 -7.34
CA SER A 17 15.37 -34.93 -7.19
C SER A 17 15.51 -33.59 -6.47
N ALA A 18 14.43 -32.83 -6.36
CA ALA A 18 14.39 -31.56 -5.64
C ALA A 18 13.94 -31.73 -4.18
N ALA A 19 13.44 -32.91 -3.81
CA ALA A 19 12.81 -33.15 -2.51
C ALA A 19 13.80 -32.87 -1.36
N PRO A 20 13.44 -32.02 -0.37
CA PRO A 20 14.16 -31.95 0.88
C PRO A 20 13.97 -33.25 1.68
N LEU A 21 14.81 -33.44 2.70
CA LEU A 21 14.60 -34.49 3.69
C LEU A 21 13.53 -34.01 4.67
N THR A 22 12.45 -34.76 4.83
CA THR A 22 11.35 -34.40 5.75
C THR A 22 11.23 -35.43 6.87
N GLU A 23 11.03 -34.93 8.08
CA GLU A 23 10.90 -35.73 9.30
C GLU A 23 9.78 -35.14 10.16
N ARG A 24 9.05 -35.99 10.87
CA ARG A 24 8.01 -35.57 11.81
C ARG A 24 8.42 -36.06 13.18
N ASP A 25 8.54 -35.14 14.13
CA ASP A 25 8.96 -35.40 15.50
C ASP A 25 8.11 -34.59 16.47
N ASP A 26 7.54 -35.24 17.49
CA ASP A 26 6.71 -34.64 18.54
C ASP A 26 5.72 -33.52 18.08
N GLY A 27 4.99 -33.77 16.98
CA GLY A 27 4.03 -32.79 16.43
C GLY A 27 4.66 -31.62 15.67
N CYS A 28 5.98 -31.58 15.54
CA CYS A 28 6.75 -30.68 14.69
C CYS A 28 7.06 -31.29 13.32
N PHE A 29 7.25 -30.42 12.33
CA PHE A 29 7.43 -30.78 10.93
C PHE A 29 8.77 -30.24 10.45
N ILE A 30 9.75 -31.13 10.40
CA ILE A 30 11.14 -30.80 10.08
C ILE A 30 11.36 -30.92 8.57
N ILE A 31 12.06 -29.95 8.00
CA ILE A 31 12.51 -29.93 6.61
C ILE A 31 14.00 -29.61 6.58
N ARG A 32 14.82 -30.47 5.98
CA ARG A 32 16.27 -30.27 5.80
C ARG A 32 16.63 -30.22 4.32
N ALA A 33 17.55 -29.33 3.96
CA ALA A 33 18.04 -29.24 2.60
C ALA A 33 18.67 -30.57 2.13
N ASN A 34 18.52 -30.90 0.85
CA ASN A 34 19.02 -32.16 0.28
C ASN A 34 20.44 -32.04 -0.32
N GLY A 35 21.17 -30.96 -0.02
CA GLY A 35 22.50 -30.72 -0.59
C GLY A 35 22.52 -30.03 -1.96
N THR A 36 21.38 -29.87 -2.64
CA THR A 36 21.31 -29.31 -3.99
C THR A 36 20.76 -27.89 -4.03
N ARG A 37 21.20 -27.07 -5.00
CA ARG A 37 20.63 -25.73 -5.23
C ARG A 37 19.17 -25.78 -5.72
N THR A 38 18.77 -26.92 -6.27
CA THR A 38 17.40 -27.21 -6.72
C THR A 38 16.50 -27.70 -5.60
N CYS A 39 16.97 -27.78 -4.34
CA CYS A 39 16.15 -28.20 -3.22
C CYS A 39 14.90 -27.32 -3.13
N VAL A 40 13.71 -27.92 -3.20
CA VAL A 40 12.42 -27.26 -3.01
C VAL A 40 11.37 -28.29 -2.60
N GLY A 41 10.63 -27.99 -1.54
CA GLY A 41 9.54 -28.82 -1.06
C GLY A 41 9.38 -28.70 0.45
N GLY A 42 8.67 -29.63 1.06
CA GLY A 42 8.47 -29.64 2.49
C GLY A 42 7.23 -30.43 2.89
N TRP A 43 6.39 -29.83 3.74
CA TRP A 43 5.17 -30.45 4.26
C TRP A 43 3.93 -29.81 3.67
N GLN A 44 2.94 -30.64 3.37
CA GLN A 44 1.61 -30.24 2.92
C GLN A 44 0.57 -30.77 3.90
N MET A 45 -0.36 -29.90 4.29
CA MET A 45 -1.48 -30.23 5.17
C MET A 45 -2.78 -29.79 4.53
N THR A 46 -3.79 -30.65 4.52
CA THR A 46 -5.11 -30.31 3.98
C THR A 46 -6.15 -30.38 5.08
N PHE A 47 -6.99 -29.35 5.12
CA PHE A 47 -8.08 -29.17 6.06
C PHE A 47 -9.41 -29.02 5.31
N ALA A 48 -10.48 -29.58 5.84
CA ALA A 48 -11.83 -29.49 5.27
C ALA A 48 -12.79 -28.69 6.15
N GLY A 49 -13.93 -28.34 5.55
CA GLY A 49 -15.04 -27.64 6.22
C GLY A 49 -14.90 -26.12 6.25
N ALA A 50 -14.16 -25.53 5.30
CA ALA A 50 -14.09 -24.08 5.18
C ALA A 50 -15.38 -23.52 4.59
N LYS A 51 -15.79 -22.34 5.05
CA LYS A 51 -17.05 -21.71 4.65
C LYS A 51 -16.80 -20.29 4.14
N ALA A 52 -17.52 -19.89 3.10
CA ALA A 52 -17.34 -18.62 2.39
C ALA A 52 -17.70 -17.40 3.26
N GLU A 53 -18.66 -17.53 4.19
CA GLU A 53 -19.03 -16.46 5.12
C GLU A 53 -18.03 -16.26 6.25
N ARG A 54 -17.05 -17.16 6.37
CA ARG A 54 -16.04 -17.17 7.42
C ARG A 54 -14.68 -16.74 6.90
N ALA A 55 -13.83 -16.42 7.85
CA ALA A 55 -12.43 -16.18 7.63
C ALA A 55 -11.63 -16.95 8.67
N TYR A 56 -10.39 -17.20 8.34
CA TYR A 56 -9.51 -18.06 9.09
C TYR A 56 -8.20 -17.31 9.31
N LEU A 57 -7.91 -16.97 10.57
CA LEU A 57 -6.59 -16.51 10.99
C LEU A 57 -5.71 -17.75 11.11
N ILE A 58 -4.68 -17.81 10.27
CA ILE A 58 -3.76 -18.94 10.21
C ILE A 58 -2.40 -18.44 10.69
N GLU A 59 -1.87 -19.06 11.72
CA GLU A 59 -0.55 -18.82 12.29
C GLU A 59 0.29 -20.09 12.29
N VAL A 60 1.55 -19.99 11.87
CA VAL A 60 2.52 -21.08 12.00
C VAL A 60 3.89 -20.52 12.37
N LYS A 61 4.54 -21.15 13.34
CA LYS A 61 5.91 -20.79 13.73
C LYS A 61 6.90 -21.72 13.05
N VAL A 62 8.04 -21.16 12.69
CA VAL A 62 9.17 -21.93 12.19
C VAL A 62 10.45 -21.48 12.87
N GLU A 63 11.16 -22.46 13.42
CA GLU A 63 12.54 -22.31 13.87
C GLU A 63 13.47 -22.70 12.72
N GLN A 64 14.48 -21.87 12.43
CA GLN A 64 15.43 -22.09 11.34
C GLN A 64 16.86 -22.23 11.86
N SER A 65 17.63 -23.06 11.18
CA SER A 65 19.06 -23.24 11.47
C SER A 65 19.87 -23.32 10.18
N GLU A 66 20.98 -22.60 10.14
CA GLU A 66 21.92 -22.50 9.00
C GLU A 66 21.29 -22.05 7.67
N ILE A 67 20.24 -21.23 7.72
CA ILE A 67 19.61 -20.63 6.53
C ILE A 67 20.11 -19.18 6.37
N ASP A 68 20.84 -18.93 5.29
CA ASP A 68 21.46 -17.61 5.07
C ASP A 68 20.42 -16.50 4.79
N ASN A 69 19.34 -16.82 4.06
CA ASN A 69 18.29 -15.86 3.70
C ASN A 69 16.89 -16.45 3.92
N PRO A 70 16.36 -16.45 5.16
CA PRO A 70 15.06 -17.04 5.48
C PRO A 70 13.92 -16.44 4.65
N HIS A 71 13.97 -15.13 4.36
CA HIS A 71 13.00 -14.46 3.51
C HIS A 71 12.92 -15.04 2.09
N ASP A 72 13.98 -15.64 1.52
CA ASP A 72 13.92 -16.27 0.20
C ASP A 72 13.63 -17.77 0.29
N THR A 73 14.17 -18.41 1.32
CA THR A 73 14.22 -19.86 1.49
C THR A 73 12.95 -20.44 2.10
N LEU A 74 12.30 -19.73 3.02
CA LEU A 74 11.13 -20.25 3.74
C LEU A 74 9.84 -19.65 3.17
N ARG A 75 8.88 -20.50 2.82
CA ARG A 75 7.52 -20.06 2.41
C ARG A 75 6.45 -20.87 3.12
N CYS A 76 5.40 -20.17 3.53
CA CYS A 76 4.12 -20.77 3.86
C CYS A 76 3.07 -20.25 2.90
N ALA A 77 2.42 -21.14 2.16
CA ALA A 77 1.38 -20.80 1.20
C ALA A 77 0.09 -21.55 1.52
N ALA A 78 -1.03 -20.84 1.44
CA ALA A 78 -2.38 -21.35 1.59
C ALA A 78 -3.06 -21.43 0.22
N TYR A 79 -3.66 -22.58 -0.08
CA TYR A 79 -4.37 -22.84 -1.32
C TYR A 79 -5.81 -23.26 -0.98
N TRP A 80 -6.77 -22.68 -1.68
CA TRP A 80 -8.16 -23.10 -1.62
C TRP A 80 -8.42 -24.10 -2.76
N GLY A 81 -8.87 -25.30 -2.41
CA GLY A 81 -9.18 -26.39 -3.34
C GLY A 81 -8.14 -27.51 -3.35
N GLU A 82 -8.42 -28.57 -4.12
CA GLU A 82 -7.57 -29.76 -4.15
C GLU A 82 -6.22 -29.49 -4.83
N LEU A 83 -5.14 -29.86 -4.15
CA LEU A 83 -3.78 -29.68 -4.64
C LEU A 83 -2.92 -30.93 -4.36
N PRO A 84 -2.60 -31.74 -5.39
CA PRO A 84 -1.74 -32.91 -5.23
C PRO A 84 -0.31 -32.53 -4.80
N PRO A 85 0.37 -33.32 -3.94
CA PRO A 85 1.71 -33.01 -3.43
C PRO A 85 2.82 -32.89 -4.48
N THR A 86 2.66 -33.55 -5.62
CA THR A 86 3.60 -33.50 -6.75
C THR A 86 3.29 -32.37 -7.74
N SER A 87 2.13 -31.73 -7.60
CA SER A 87 1.67 -30.70 -8.52
C SER A 87 2.19 -29.33 -8.15
N VAL A 88 2.62 -28.58 -9.17
CA VAL A 88 2.75 -27.12 -9.11
C VAL A 88 1.42 -26.51 -9.53
N LYS A 89 1.03 -25.41 -8.89
CA LYS A 89 -0.31 -24.80 -9.03
C LYS A 89 -0.68 -24.43 -10.47
N THR A 90 0.29 -24.11 -11.33
CA THR A 90 0.06 -23.65 -12.70
C THR A 90 -0.72 -24.71 -13.50
N GLY A 91 -1.97 -24.40 -13.85
CA GLY A 91 -2.83 -25.28 -14.63
C GLY A 91 -3.74 -26.22 -13.83
N ASN A 92 -3.73 -26.18 -12.49
CA ASN A 92 -4.69 -26.94 -11.69
C ASN A 92 -6.04 -26.16 -11.60
N PRO A 93 -7.13 -26.65 -12.25
CA PRO A 93 -8.42 -25.98 -12.21
C PRO A 93 -9.05 -25.98 -10.81
N GLU A 94 -8.76 -27.00 -10.00
CA GLU A 94 -9.34 -27.22 -8.67
C GLU A 94 -8.89 -26.17 -7.64
N VAL A 95 -7.72 -25.56 -7.85
CA VAL A 95 -7.28 -24.46 -6.98
C VAL A 95 -8.01 -23.18 -7.38
N THR A 96 -8.94 -22.71 -6.54
CA THR A 96 -9.74 -21.50 -6.78
C THR A 96 -8.98 -20.23 -6.43
N GLY A 97 -8.14 -20.27 -5.39
CA GLY A 97 -7.33 -19.13 -4.95
C GLY A 97 -6.11 -19.58 -4.14
N TRP A 98 -5.12 -18.70 -3.99
CA TRP A 98 -4.01 -18.94 -3.07
C TRP A 98 -3.34 -17.66 -2.61
N ASP A 99 -2.67 -17.76 -1.48
CA ASP A 99 -2.08 -16.64 -0.78
C ASP A 99 -0.82 -17.09 -0.03
N TYR A 100 0.19 -16.22 0.05
CA TYR A 100 1.29 -16.44 1.00
C TYR A 100 0.85 -15.99 2.40
N LEU A 101 1.19 -16.76 3.41
CA LEU A 101 1.27 -16.21 4.77
C LEU A 101 2.52 -15.33 4.83
N LEU A 102 2.41 -14.16 5.46
CA LEU A 102 3.50 -13.20 5.51
C LEU A 102 4.39 -13.51 6.71
N PRO A 103 5.73 -13.51 6.54
CA PRO A 103 6.66 -13.77 7.63
C PRO A 103 6.85 -12.54 8.50
N GLU A 104 6.99 -12.76 9.79
CA GLU A 104 7.37 -11.81 10.81
C GLU A 104 8.51 -12.40 11.63
N GLN A 105 9.57 -11.62 11.83
CA GLN A 105 10.71 -12.03 12.66
C GLN A 105 10.33 -11.88 14.14
N ILE A 106 10.32 -12.99 14.87
CA ILE A 106 10.03 -13.01 16.32
C ILE A 106 11.33 -13.01 17.13
N ASP A 107 12.31 -13.78 16.67
CA ASP A 107 13.68 -13.84 17.21
C ASP A 107 14.62 -14.22 16.06
N THR A 108 15.94 -14.09 16.21
CA THR A 108 17.00 -14.39 15.23
C THR A 108 16.78 -15.69 14.45
N GLN A 109 16.27 -16.74 15.12
CA GLN A 109 16.03 -18.06 14.53
C GLN A 109 14.54 -18.39 14.35
N ILE A 110 13.62 -17.53 14.80
CA ILE A 110 12.19 -17.84 14.81
C ILE A 110 11.43 -16.84 13.95
N LEU A 111 10.72 -17.38 12.96
CA LEU A 111 9.73 -16.64 12.18
C LEU A 111 8.33 -17.10 12.55
N ARG A 112 7.38 -16.17 12.52
CA ARG A 112 5.96 -16.45 12.47
C ARG A 112 5.45 -16.15 11.07
N PHE A 113 4.81 -17.12 10.44
CA PHE A 113 4.02 -16.88 9.23
C PHE A 113 2.57 -16.74 9.65
N GLN A 114 1.94 -15.62 9.27
CA GLN A 114 0.54 -15.39 9.62
C GLN A 114 -0.25 -14.75 8.49
N ARG A 115 -1.54 -15.07 8.43
CA ARG A 115 -2.51 -14.37 7.60
C ARG A 115 -3.94 -14.73 7.94
N CYS A 116 -4.83 -13.75 7.76
CA CYS A 116 -6.26 -14.00 7.73
C CYS A 116 -6.78 -14.15 6.29
N LEU A 117 -7.50 -15.24 6.00
CA LEU A 117 -7.97 -15.58 4.65
C LEU A 117 -9.44 -16.07 4.68
N SER A 118 -10.18 -15.77 3.61
CA SER A 118 -11.51 -16.32 3.35
C SER A 118 -11.52 -17.13 2.06
N PRO A 119 -12.23 -18.27 2.00
CA PRO A 119 -12.52 -18.94 0.75
C PRO A 119 -13.59 -18.19 -0.06
N GLU A 120 -13.63 -18.42 -1.37
CA GLU A 120 -14.66 -17.85 -2.25
C GLU A 120 -15.95 -18.69 -2.27
N GLN A 121 -15.89 -19.94 -1.80
CA GLN A 121 -16.97 -20.93 -1.88
C GLN A 121 -17.01 -21.77 -0.60
N ASP A 122 -18.18 -22.34 -0.31
CA ASP A 122 -18.37 -23.25 0.81
C ASP A 122 -17.76 -24.63 0.54
N ASP A 123 -17.47 -25.35 1.62
CA ASP A 123 -16.96 -26.72 1.65
C ASP A 123 -15.68 -26.96 0.82
N VAL A 124 -14.92 -25.89 0.56
CA VAL A 124 -13.62 -25.97 -0.09
C VAL A 124 -12.54 -26.39 0.91
N SER A 125 -11.56 -27.16 0.46
CA SER A 125 -10.41 -27.52 1.29
C SER A 125 -9.40 -26.37 1.38
N LEU A 126 -8.78 -26.22 2.55
CA LEU A 126 -7.59 -25.40 2.75
C LEU A 126 -6.36 -26.30 2.71
N THR A 127 -5.45 -26.06 1.78
CA THR A 127 -4.15 -26.73 1.75
C THR A 127 -3.04 -25.76 2.14
N LEU A 128 -2.30 -26.06 3.20
CA LEU A 128 -1.11 -25.31 3.61
C LEU A 128 0.15 -26.04 3.15
N ARG A 129 1.09 -25.30 2.56
CA ARG A 129 2.43 -25.80 2.19
C ARG A 129 3.51 -25.07 2.95
N PHE A 130 4.25 -25.80 3.78
CA PHE A 130 5.51 -25.37 4.37
C PHE A 130 6.62 -25.72 3.39
N THR A 131 7.49 -24.75 3.13
CA THR A 131 8.47 -24.86 2.05
C THR A 131 9.85 -24.43 2.53
N LEU A 132 10.84 -25.28 2.27
CA LEU A 132 12.25 -24.90 2.18
C LEU A 132 12.64 -24.91 0.71
N ARG A 133 13.30 -23.85 0.22
CA ARG A 133 13.77 -23.77 -1.17
C ARG A 133 15.12 -23.06 -1.32
N TRP A 134 15.82 -23.36 -2.40
CA TRP A 134 17.00 -22.61 -2.86
C TRP A 134 18.14 -22.54 -1.83
N SER A 135 18.25 -23.56 -0.99
CA SER A 135 19.36 -23.74 -0.06
C SER A 135 19.93 -25.14 -0.21
N THR A 136 21.26 -25.25 -0.17
CA THR A 136 21.98 -26.54 -0.15
C THR A 136 22.16 -27.07 1.27
N LYS A 137 21.94 -26.24 2.30
CA LYS A 137 22.19 -26.54 3.71
C LYS A 137 21.07 -26.01 4.61
N GLY A 138 21.17 -26.31 5.89
CA GLY A 138 20.24 -25.84 6.91
C GLY A 138 18.91 -26.56 6.93
N SER A 139 18.09 -26.17 7.90
CA SER A 139 16.82 -26.80 8.18
C SER A 139 15.81 -25.85 8.80
N SER A 140 14.57 -26.29 8.80
CA SER A 140 13.44 -25.58 9.40
C SER A 140 12.53 -26.56 10.13
N THR A 141 12.14 -26.20 11.34
CA THR A 141 11.22 -26.97 12.19
C THR A 141 9.95 -26.16 12.36
N TRP A 142 8.85 -26.65 11.79
CA TRP A 142 7.57 -25.96 11.75
C TRP A 142 6.63 -26.51 12.82
N SER A 143 5.87 -25.63 13.47
CA SER A 143 4.77 -26.04 14.35
C SER A 143 3.58 -26.56 13.54
N LEU A 144 2.66 -27.26 14.20
CA LEU A 144 1.31 -27.42 13.67
C LEU A 144 0.69 -26.02 13.50
N PRO A 145 -0.05 -25.74 12.40
CA PRO A 145 -0.66 -24.44 12.21
C PRO A 145 -1.82 -24.25 13.20
N GLN A 146 -1.88 -23.07 13.80
CA GLN A 146 -3.03 -22.62 14.58
C GLN A 146 -4.00 -21.95 13.60
N ILE A 147 -5.22 -22.46 13.56
CA ILE A 147 -6.28 -21.94 12.67
C ILE A 147 -7.46 -21.55 13.54
N GLU A 148 -7.72 -20.25 13.60
CA GLU A 148 -8.84 -19.67 14.32
C GLU A 148 -9.90 -19.21 13.32
N GLU A 149 -11.13 -19.67 13.49
CA GLU A 149 -12.28 -19.12 12.76
C GLU A 149 -12.64 -17.77 13.38
N VAL A 150 -12.65 -16.73 12.55
CA VAL A 150 -12.90 -15.35 12.95
C VAL A 150 -14.08 -14.80 12.14
N SER A 151 -14.89 -13.92 12.74
CA SER A 151 -15.98 -13.30 12.01
C SER A 151 -15.42 -12.43 10.90
N THR A 152 -16.01 -12.51 9.72
CA THR A 152 -15.56 -11.67 8.62
C THR A 152 -15.82 -10.17 8.85
N ASP A 153 -16.72 -9.84 9.78
CA ASP A 153 -16.95 -8.48 10.24
C ASP A 153 -15.82 -7.96 11.16
N GLU A 154 -15.09 -8.85 11.84
CA GLU A 154 -13.98 -8.51 12.75
C GLU A 154 -12.65 -8.27 12.03
N ILE A 155 -12.52 -8.71 10.77
CA ILE A 155 -11.22 -8.78 10.04
C ILE A 155 -11.02 -7.61 9.09
N SER A 156 -12.10 -6.94 8.72
CA SER A 156 -12.17 -5.52 8.35
C SER A 156 -13.42 -5.27 7.53
N THR A 157 -14.29 -4.44 8.05
CA THR A 157 -15.29 -3.70 7.29
C THR A 157 -14.70 -2.94 6.08
N HIS A 158 -13.38 -2.72 6.04
CA HIS A 158 -12.65 -1.96 5.02
C HIS A 158 -12.35 -2.76 3.75
N MET A 159 -12.22 -4.10 3.84
CA MET A 159 -11.88 -4.95 2.68
C MET A 159 -13.08 -5.31 1.80
N ARG A 160 -14.30 -4.98 2.24
CA ARG A 160 -15.56 -5.39 1.57
C ARG A 160 -16.35 -4.25 0.94
N GLN A 161 -15.90 -3.02 1.06
CA GLN A 161 -16.67 -1.86 0.63
C GLN A 161 -16.03 -1.17 -0.58
N SER A 162 -16.88 -0.85 -1.55
CA SER A 162 -16.57 0.17 -2.54
C SER A 162 -16.54 1.51 -1.81
N ILE A 163 -15.39 2.18 -1.79
CA ILE A 163 -15.21 3.47 -1.12
C ILE A 163 -15.35 4.57 -2.17
N LYS A 164 -16.29 5.49 -1.94
CA LYS A 164 -16.47 6.65 -2.80
C LYS A 164 -15.50 7.75 -2.40
N ILE A 165 -14.69 8.19 -3.36
CA ILE A 165 -13.67 9.23 -3.16
C ILE A 165 -13.98 10.43 -4.04
N ALA A 166 -13.78 11.62 -3.48
CA ALA A 166 -13.83 12.88 -4.20
C ALA A 166 -12.45 13.53 -4.24
N VAL A 167 -12.08 14.06 -5.40
CA VAL A 167 -10.92 14.93 -5.56
C VAL A 167 -11.41 16.32 -5.93
N VAL A 168 -11.14 17.30 -5.07
CA VAL A 168 -11.67 18.66 -5.16
C VAL A 168 -10.55 19.60 -5.56
N THR A 169 -10.58 20.13 -6.77
CA THR A 169 -9.51 21.00 -7.30
C THR A 169 -9.99 22.30 -7.93
N GLY A 170 -11.31 22.47 -8.07
CA GLY A 170 -11.91 23.60 -8.77
C GLY A 170 -11.67 23.53 -10.27
N LYS A 171 -12.16 24.51 -11.04
CA LYS A 171 -11.89 24.60 -12.49
C LYS A 171 -10.59 25.34 -12.77
N LYS A 172 -9.95 25.01 -13.89
CA LYS A 172 -8.68 25.59 -14.33
C LYS A 172 -8.74 27.11 -14.45
N ASN A 173 -9.84 27.66 -14.97
CA ASN A 173 -10.05 29.11 -15.09
C ASN A 173 -10.24 29.80 -13.72
N GLN A 174 -10.85 29.13 -12.74
CA GLN A 174 -11.04 29.68 -11.39
C GLN A 174 -9.70 29.80 -10.65
N ARG A 175 -8.79 28.83 -10.85
CA ARG A 175 -7.44 28.84 -10.27
C ARG A 175 -6.47 29.83 -10.91
N GLN A 176 -6.89 30.59 -11.93
CA GLN A 176 -6.13 31.71 -12.50
C GLN A 176 -6.45 33.06 -11.82
N SER A 177 -7.42 33.09 -10.90
CA SER A 177 -7.78 34.26 -10.12
C SER A 177 -6.65 34.68 -9.16
N SER A 178 -6.70 35.92 -8.67
CA SER A 178 -5.73 36.41 -7.67
C SER A 178 -6.13 35.94 -6.28
N PHE A 179 -5.34 35.04 -5.69
CA PHE A 179 -5.43 34.63 -4.28
C PHE A 179 -4.33 35.36 -3.51
N THR A 180 -4.69 36.04 -2.43
CA THR A 180 -3.77 36.92 -1.68
C THR A 180 -3.66 36.56 -0.21
N THR A 181 -4.65 35.87 0.33
CA THR A 181 -4.70 35.42 1.73
C THR A 181 -5.10 33.95 1.81
N VAL A 182 -4.84 33.32 2.97
CA VAL A 182 -5.30 31.95 3.23
C VAL A 182 -6.84 31.90 3.21
N ASP A 183 -7.51 32.93 3.73
CA ASP A 183 -8.96 33.06 3.70
C ASP A 183 -9.55 33.07 2.28
N ASP A 184 -8.83 33.61 1.29
CA ASP A 184 -9.25 33.53 -0.12
C ASP A 184 -9.30 32.07 -0.60
N ASN A 185 -8.31 31.26 -0.24
CA ASN A 185 -8.26 29.84 -0.59
C ASN A 185 -9.28 29.02 0.21
N ILE A 186 -9.51 29.34 1.48
CA ILE A 186 -10.57 28.71 2.29
C ILE A 186 -11.94 29.00 1.65
N SER A 187 -12.22 30.27 1.33
CA SER A 187 -13.46 30.71 0.68
C SER A 187 -13.68 30.07 -0.69
N PHE A 188 -12.60 29.64 -1.34
CA PHE A 188 -12.64 28.90 -2.58
C PHE A 188 -12.90 27.40 -2.36
N TYR A 189 -12.13 26.73 -1.50
CA TYR A 189 -12.19 25.27 -1.36
C TYR A 189 -13.33 24.80 -0.46
N ALA A 190 -13.69 25.52 0.60
CA ALA A 190 -14.72 25.07 1.54
C ALA A 190 -16.09 24.86 0.86
N PRO A 191 -16.62 25.78 0.03
CA PRO A 191 -17.88 25.53 -0.68
C PRO A 191 -17.80 24.37 -1.68
N LEU A 192 -16.63 24.15 -2.30
CA LEU A 192 -16.43 23.03 -3.22
C LEU A 192 -16.40 21.69 -2.47
N CYS A 193 -15.77 21.66 -1.29
CA CYS A 193 -15.82 20.51 -0.39
C CYS A 193 -17.24 20.22 0.05
N GLU A 194 -18.02 21.24 0.45
CA GLU A 194 -19.44 21.06 0.78
C GLU A 194 -20.24 20.51 -0.41
N ALA A 195 -20.06 21.05 -1.61
CA ALA A 195 -20.72 20.56 -2.82
C ALA A 195 -20.35 19.11 -3.16
N ALA A 196 -19.08 18.74 -3.01
CA ALA A 196 -18.63 17.36 -3.17
C ALA A 196 -19.22 16.44 -2.08
N SER A 197 -19.33 16.94 -0.85
CA SER A 197 -19.89 16.21 0.30
C SER A 197 -21.35 15.81 0.08
N GLN A 198 -22.12 16.60 -0.67
CA GLN A 198 -23.50 16.25 -1.09
C GLN A 198 -23.58 14.97 -1.95
N LYS A 199 -22.45 14.49 -2.47
CA LYS A 199 -22.35 13.23 -3.23
C LYS A 199 -21.99 12.03 -2.35
N ASN A 200 -21.92 12.24 -1.03
CA ASN A 200 -21.60 11.27 0.01
C ASN A 200 -20.29 10.49 -0.24
N PRO A 201 -19.16 11.16 -0.54
CA PRO A 201 -17.87 10.48 -0.53
C PRO A 201 -17.45 10.18 0.92
N SER A 202 -16.67 9.12 1.12
CA SER A 202 -16.07 8.82 2.42
C SER A 202 -14.76 9.60 2.66
N LEU A 203 -14.14 10.08 1.58
CA LEU A 203 -12.89 10.86 1.60
C LEU A 203 -12.90 11.94 0.51
N ILE A 204 -12.51 13.15 0.89
CA ILE A 204 -12.17 14.27 0.00
C ILE A 204 -10.66 14.48 0.04
N VAL A 205 -10.04 14.67 -1.12
CA VAL A 205 -8.61 15.02 -1.24
C VAL A 205 -8.44 16.38 -1.91
N LEU A 206 -7.70 17.27 -1.25
CA LEU A 206 -7.33 18.59 -1.74
C LEU A 206 -5.87 18.64 -2.23
N PRO A 207 -5.51 19.63 -3.08
CA PRO A 207 -4.16 19.75 -3.63
C PRO A 207 -3.08 20.12 -2.60
N GLU A 208 -1.82 20.09 -3.07
CA GLU A 208 -0.64 20.49 -2.30
C GLU A 208 -0.76 21.96 -1.88
N ILE A 209 -0.43 22.27 -0.62
CA ILE A 209 -0.54 23.63 -0.05
C ILE A 209 -1.84 24.37 -0.45
N ALA A 210 -2.97 23.67 -0.48
CA ALA A 210 -4.27 24.20 -0.93
C ALA A 210 -4.61 25.54 -0.26
N LEU A 211 -4.26 25.70 1.02
CA LEU A 211 -4.46 26.95 1.78
C LEU A 211 -3.58 28.12 1.31
N GLN A 212 -2.38 27.86 0.79
CA GLN A 212 -1.41 28.89 0.43
C GLN A 212 -1.15 29.04 -1.07
N TRP A 213 -1.70 28.15 -1.91
CA TRP A 213 -1.45 28.18 -3.34
C TRP A 213 -1.87 29.51 -3.98
N GLY A 214 -0.96 30.09 -4.76
CA GLY A 214 -1.19 31.35 -5.48
C GLY A 214 -0.91 32.62 -4.66
N ILE A 215 -0.72 32.51 -3.34
CA ILE A 215 -0.35 33.64 -2.49
C ILE A 215 1.13 33.99 -2.72
N LYS A 216 1.42 35.28 -2.83
CA LYS A 216 2.81 35.79 -2.90
C LYS A 216 3.32 36.02 -1.48
N GLY A 217 4.52 35.54 -1.18
CA GLY A 217 5.15 35.74 0.13
C GLY A 217 6.15 34.64 0.45
N SER A 218 6.83 34.78 1.59
CA SER A 218 7.66 33.72 2.14
C SER A 218 6.78 32.59 2.69
N PRO A 219 7.10 31.30 2.44
CA PRO A 219 6.43 30.19 3.13
C PRO A 219 6.47 30.33 4.65
N ILE A 220 7.52 30.94 5.20
CA ILE A 220 7.67 31.23 6.63
C ILE A 220 6.53 32.13 7.12
N ASP A 221 6.19 33.17 6.40
CA ASP A 221 5.14 34.12 6.81
C ASP A 221 3.73 33.57 6.59
N LEU A 222 3.59 32.60 5.66
CA LEU A 222 2.30 32.06 5.23
C LEU A 222 1.88 30.76 5.93
N ALA A 223 2.80 30.11 6.64
CA ALA A 223 2.55 28.86 7.33
C ALA A 223 1.57 29.05 8.51
N VAL A 224 0.64 28.12 8.67
CA VAL A 224 -0.39 28.14 9.73
C VAL A 224 -0.35 26.84 10.54
N PRO A 225 -0.73 26.84 11.82
CA PRO A 225 -0.71 25.64 12.64
C PRO A 225 -1.73 24.59 12.15
N VAL A 226 -1.42 23.31 12.31
CA VAL A 226 -2.32 22.19 11.93
C VAL A 226 -3.63 22.21 12.72
N THR A 227 -3.61 22.70 13.95
CA THR A 227 -4.81 22.95 14.75
C THR A 227 -4.99 24.46 14.88
N GLY A 228 -5.78 25.03 13.99
CA GLY A 228 -6.03 26.47 13.92
C GLY A 228 -7.38 26.81 13.28
N PRO A 229 -7.73 28.11 13.23
CA PRO A 229 -8.99 28.55 12.61
C PRO A 229 -9.10 28.14 11.14
N GLU A 230 -7.97 28.06 10.42
CA GLU A 230 -7.94 27.68 9.01
C GLU A 230 -8.34 26.21 8.79
N THR A 231 -7.85 25.31 9.64
CA THR A 231 -8.15 23.87 9.57
C THR A 231 -9.52 23.55 10.17
N GLU A 232 -9.99 24.33 11.15
CA GLU A 232 -11.28 24.12 11.80
C GLU A 232 -12.45 24.22 10.81
N VAL A 233 -12.35 25.08 9.79
CA VAL A 233 -13.36 25.17 8.72
C VAL A 233 -13.56 23.82 8.01
N PHE A 234 -12.47 23.09 7.77
CA PHE A 234 -12.54 21.77 7.13
C PHE A 234 -12.92 20.68 8.13
N ALA A 235 -12.53 20.80 9.41
CA ALA A 235 -13.02 19.93 10.48
C ALA A 235 -14.54 20.04 10.67
N ASP A 236 -15.11 21.24 10.57
CA ASP A 236 -16.55 21.48 10.59
C ASP A 236 -17.26 20.79 9.42
N ILE A 237 -16.69 20.82 8.22
CA ILE A 237 -17.23 20.10 7.05
C ILE A 237 -17.16 18.59 7.31
N ALA A 238 -16.00 18.08 7.74
CA ALA A 238 -15.79 16.67 8.03
C ALA A 238 -16.81 16.14 9.06
N ARG A 239 -17.04 16.89 10.16
CA ARG A 239 -18.07 16.59 11.18
C ARG A 239 -19.49 16.58 10.62
N ARG A 240 -19.87 17.63 9.89
CA ARG A 240 -21.24 17.78 9.37
C ARG A 240 -21.60 16.66 8.39
N TYR A 241 -20.66 16.27 7.53
CA TYR A 241 -20.89 15.29 6.48
C TYR A 241 -20.38 13.88 6.80
N ARG A 242 -19.76 13.70 7.98
CA ARG A 242 -19.21 12.42 8.48
C ARG A 242 -18.27 11.75 7.47
N LEU A 243 -17.33 12.53 6.95
CA LEU A 243 -16.34 12.09 5.96
C LEU A 243 -14.94 12.55 6.35
N ARG A 244 -13.92 11.99 5.69
CA ARG A 244 -12.53 12.41 5.84
C ARG A 244 -12.13 13.49 4.85
N ILE A 245 -11.23 14.38 5.24
CA ILE A 245 -10.62 15.36 4.34
C ILE A 245 -9.10 15.28 4.46
N MET A 246 -8.41 15.10 3.34
CA MET A 246 -6.97 15.31 3.23
C MET A 246 -6.71 16.73 2.74
N LEU A 247 -6.18 17.58 3.62
CA LEU A 247 -5.93 19.00 3.39
C LEU A 247 -4.43 19.27 3.24
N GLY A 248 -4.00 19.72 2.06
CA GLY A 248 -2.62 20.20 1.86
C GLY A 248 -2.43 21.63 2.38
N MET A 249 -1.35 21.89 3.11
CA MET A 249 -1.04 23.19 3.68
C MET A 249 0.46 23.38 3.95
N LEU A 250 0.90 24.64 4.03
CA LEU A 250 2.13 24.99 4.73
C LEU A 250 1.85 24.98 6.23
N GLU A 251 2.45 24.02 6.92
CA GLU A 251 2.34 23.81 8.36
C GLU A 251 3.37 24.66 9.09
N ARG A 252 2.92 25.36 10.13
CA ARG A 252 3.74 25.98 11.16
C ARG A 252 3.82 25.03 12.37
N ASP A 253 5.04 24.62 12.71
CA ASP A 253 5.35 23.85 13.91
C ASP A 253 6.48 24.56 14.67
N GLU A 254 6.12 25.26 15.74
CA GLU A 254 7.04 26.17 16.45
C GLU A 254 7.78 27.13 15.49
N ASP A 255 9.10 27.05 15.40
CA ASP A 255 9.93 27.86 14.50
C ASP A 255 10.08 27.25 13.09
N ALA A 256 9.71 25.98 12.92
CA ALA A 256 9.81 25.24 11.66
C ALA A 256 8.58 25.42 10.75
N VAL A 257 8.80 25.20 9.45
CA VAL A 257 7.76 25.15 8.43
C VAL A 257 7.88 23.86 7.63
N TYR A 258 6.75 23.23 7.37
CA TYR A 258 6.67 22.01 6.57
C TYR A 258 5.63 22.15 5.45
N ASN A 259 5.85 21.46 4.34
CA ASN A 259 4.79 21.21 3.35
C ASN A 259 4.07 19.92 3.76
N SER A 260 2.84 20.07 4.22
CA SER A 260 2.14 19.01 4.94
C SER A 260 0.79 18.67 4.33
N ALA A 261 0.35 17.44 4.56
CA ALA A 261 -0.98 16.97 4.24
C ALA A 261 -1.61 16.41 5.53
N VAL A 262 -2.71 17.04 5.93
CA VAL A 262 -3.42 16.77 7.19
C VAL A 262 -4.66 15.93 6.89
N LEU A 263 -4.76 14.76 7.53
CA LEU A 263 -5.92 13.89 7.45
C LEU A 263 -6.88 14.21 8.60
N ILE A 264 -7.98 14.85 8.25
CA ILE A 264 -9.07 15.19 9.16
C ILE A 264 -10.11 14.08 9.15
N SER A 265 -10.48 13.60 10.32
CA SER A 265 -11.40 12.49 10.55
C SER A 265 -12.89 12.91 10.44
N PRO A 266 -13.83 11.95 10.35
CA PRO A 266 -15.27 12.24 10.37
C PRO A 266 -15.78 12.93 11.65
N ASN A 267 -15.01 12.92 12.73
CA ASN A 267 -15.35 13.61 13.98
C ASN A 267 -14.63 14.98 14.11
N GLY A 268 -13.87 15.39 13.10
CA GLY A 268 -13.14 16.65 13.05
C GLY A 268 -11.76 16.62 13.72
N GLN A 269 -11.33 15.49 14.28
CA GLN A 269 -9.98 15.32 14.82
C GLN A 269 -8.96 15.07 13.70
N ILE A 270 -7.68 15.23 14.02
CA ILE A 270 -6.59 14.90 13.10
C ILE A 270 -6.22 13.42 13.28
N ASP A 271 -6.57 12.59 12.29
CA ASP A 271 -6.20 11.16 12.24
C ASP A 271 -4.75 10.95 11.76
N GLY A 272 -4.18 11.95 11.08
CA GLY A 272 -2.85 11.82 10.50
C GLY A 272 -2.25 13.12 10.00
N LEU A 273 -0.93 13.17 9.99
CA LEU A 273 -0.13 14.27 9.47
C LEU A 273 1.04 13.68 8.68
N TYR A 274 1.15 14.07 7.41
CA TYR A 274 2.29 13.73 6.57
C TYR A 274 3.06 14.99 6.21
N ARG A 275 4.37 15.02 6.50
CA ARG A 275 5.31 16.08 6.10
C ARG A 275 6.10 15.60 4.89
N LYS A 276 6.14 16.39 3.81
CA LYS A 276 6.84 16.07 2.57
C LYS A 276 8.31 15.73 2.82
N VAL A 277 8.75 14.55 2.38
CA VAL A 277 10.12 14.06 2.62
C VAL A 277 11.09 14.62 1.59
N HIS A 278 10.74 14.51 0.30
CA HIS A 278 11.56 15.02 -0.78
C HIS A 278 11.12 16.42 -1.17
N LEU A 279 11.91 17.42 -0.79
CA LEU A 279 11.64 18.81 -1.12
C LEU A 279 12.04 19.12 -2.57
N ALA A 280 11.24 19.93 -3.25
CA ALA A 280 11.49 20.33 -4.63
C ALA A 280 12.72 21.24 -4.71
N VAL A 281 13.69 20.81 -5.53
CA VAL A 281 14.94 21.55 -5.79
C VAL A 281 14.65 22.87 -6.50
N GLY A 282 15.33 23.94 -6.07
CA GLY A 282 15.23 25.27 -6.67
C GLY A 282 14.06 26.09 -6.14
N GLY A 283 13.74 25.96 -4.84
CA GLY A 283 12.68 26.74 -4.21
C GLY A 283 12.37 26.34 -2.76
N GLU A 284 11.93 25.11 -2.51
CA GLU A 284 11.38 24.76 -1.19
C GLU A 284 12.45 24.78 -0.08
N ILE A 285 13.60 24.14 -0.31
CA ILE A 285 14.68 24.08 0.67
C ILE A 285 15.22 25.49 0.95
N GLU A 286 15.49 26.25 -0.10
CA GLU A 286 16.08 27.60 0.00
C GLU A 286 15.11 28.63 0.60
N SER A 287 13.80 28.33 0.62
CA SER A 287 12.76 29.18 1.22
C SER A 287 12.45 28.85 2.69
N GLY A 288 13.18 27.91 3.29
CA GLY A 288 13.08 27.57 4.71
C GLY A 288 12.07 26.48 5.06
N ILE A 289 11.61 25.70 4.08
CA ILE A 289 10.77 24.51 4.33
C ILE A 289 11.67 23.35 4.77
N SER A 290 11.29 22.70 5.87
CA SER A 290 11.97 21.53 6.43
C SER A 290 11.41 20.22 5.85
N PRO A 291 12.25 19.18 5.70
CA PRO A 291 11.80 17.87 5.22
C PRO A 291 11.09 17.08 6.32
N GLY A 292 10.16 16.21 5.93
CA GLY A 292 9.61 15.18 6.80
C GLY A 292 10.57 14.00 7.02
N GLU A 293 10.22 13.14 7.98
CA GLU A 293 11.13 12.08 8.48
C GLU A 293 10.71 10.66 8.11
N GLY A 294 9.60 10.47 7.38
CA GLY A 294 9.13 9.13 7.04
C GLY A 294 7.86 9.07 6.21
N PHE A 295 7.34 7.85 6.05
CA PHE A 295 6.18 7.53 5.22
C PHE A 295 5.08 6.85 6.04
N PRO A 296 4.45 7.55 7.01
CA PRO A 296 3.41 6.98 7.85
C PRO A 296 2.20 6.50 7.03
N VAL A 297 1.52 5.50 7.58
CA VAL A 297 0.25 4.97 7.08
C VAL A 297 -0.76 5.05 8.22
N PHE A 298 -1.88 5.71 7.96
CA PHE A 298 -2.92 5.96 8.94
C PHE A 298 -4.02 4.90 8.82
N GLU A 299 -4.32 4.20 9.89
CA GLU A 299 -5.42 3.24 9.95
C GLU A 299 -6.76 3.98 10.10
N THR A 300 -7.75 3.67 9.25
CA THR A 300 -9.04 4.35 9.25
C THR A 300 -10.19 3.40 8.91
N GLU A 301 -11.44 3.82 9.13
CA GLU A 301 -12.59 2.98 8.80
C GLU A 301 -12.86 2.80 7.29
N ILE A 302 -12.03 3.37 6.42
CA ILE A 302 -12.14 3.18 4.97
C ILE A 302 -10.94 2.42 4.40
N GLY A 303 -9.97 2.07 5.23
CA GLY A 303 -8.71 1.43 4.84
C GLY A 303 -7.50 2.20 5.33
N ARG A 304 -6.31 1.67 5.03
CA ARG A 304 -5.03 2.29 5.42
C ARG A 304 -4.63 3.36 4.40
N ILE A 305 -4.38 4.57 4.87
CA ILE A 305 -4.10 5.73 4.02
C ILE A 305 -2.66 6.15 4.20
N GLY A 306 -1.88 6.10 3.12
CA GLY A 306 -0.57 6.75 3.05
C GLY A 306 -0.61 7.99 2.16
N CYS A 307 0.41 8.82 2.28
CA CYS A 307 0.51 10.07 1.54
C CYS A 307 1.92 10.27 0.98
N ASN A 308 1.99 10.85 -0.21
CA ASN A 308 3.19 11.47 -0.78
C ASN A 308 2.80 12.87 -1.22
N ILE A 309 3.73 13.83 -1.24
CA ILE A 309 3.45 15.17 -1.76
C ILE A 309 4.41 15.44 -2.92
N CYS A 310 3.84 15.72 -4.10
CA CYS A 310 4.55 16.27 -5.24
C CYS A 310 5.88 15.58 -5.59
N MET A 311 7.01 16.20 -5.26
CA MET A 311 8.36 15.71 -5.54
C MET A 311 8.62 14.30 -4.97
N ASP A 312 7.93 13.90 -3.90
CA ASP A 312 7.96 12.52 -3.40
C ASP A 312 7.63 11.49 -4.49
N SER A 313 6.70 11.79 -5.41
CA SER A 313 6.31 10.89 -6.51
C SER A 313 7.43 10.67 -7.54
N SER A 314 8.41 11.58 -7.59
CA SER A 314 9.58 11.48 -8.46
C SER A 314 10.57 10.42 -7.98
N VAL A 315 10.64 10.22 -6.66
CA VAL A 315 11.45 9.19 -6.01
C VAL A 315 10.60 7.94 -5.85
N THR A 316 10.89 6.91 -6.62
CA THR A 316 10.14 5.63 -6.64
C THR A 316 9.98 5.01 -5.25
N GLU A 317 10.99 5.22 -4.42
CA GLU A 317 11.14 4.68 -3.08
C GLU A 317 10.04 5.23 -2.15
N SER A 318 9.62 6.48 -2.31
CA SER A 318 8.56 7.08 -1.48
C SER A 318 7.26 6.29 -1.58
N SER A 319 6.79 6.03 -2.81
CA SER A 319 5.55 5.29 -3.03
C SER A 319 5.72 3.81 -2.65
N ARG A 320 6.94 3.26 -2.83
CA ARG A 320 7.27 1.91 -2.36
C ARG A 320 7.22 1.80 -0.84
N MET A 321 7.71 2.78 -0.10
CA MET A 321 7.67 2.80 1.36
C MET A 321 6.22 2.86 1.86
N VAL A 322 5.38 3.71 1.26
CA VAL A 322 3.94 3.74 1.57
C VAL A 322 3.27 2.38 1.33
N GLY A 323 3.53 1.74 0.18
CA GLY A 323 3.00 0.40 -0.12
C GLY A 323 3.49 -0.69 0.83
N LEU A 324 4.78 -0.66 1.20
CA LEU A 324 5.40 -1.61 2.15
C LEU A 324 4.88 -1.44 3.57
N ASN A 325 4.56 -0.21 3.97
CA ASN A 325 3.93 0.10 5.25
C ASN A 325 2.43 -0.28 5.28
N GLY A 326 1.93 -0.93 4.21
CA GLY A 326 0.61 -1.54 4.19
C GLY A 326 -0.51 -0.63 3.69
N ALA A 327 -0.21 0.52 3.10
CA ALA A 327 -1.26 1.41 2.60
C ALA A 327 -2.17 0.74 1.57
N ASP A 328 -3.47 0.99 1.68
CA ASP A 328 -4.47 0.62 0.69
C ASP A 328 -4.71 1.79 -0.29
N PHE A 329 -4.59 3.03 0.22
CA PHE A 329 -4.61 4.26 -0.57
C PHE A 329 -3.28 4.99 -0.54
N LEU A 330 -2.87 5.51 -1.68
CA LEU A 330 -1.82 6.52 -1.79
C LEU A 330 -2.44 7.84 -2.25
N LEU A 331 -2.51 8.80 -1.34
CA LEU A 331 -2.95 10.14 -1.67
C LEU A 331 -1.75 10.96 -2.16
N LEU A 332 -1.95 11.74 -3.21
CA LEU A 332 -0.93 12.59 -3.81
C LEU A 332 -1.48 14.00 -4.09
N PRO A 333 -1.44 14.89 -3.11
CA PRO A 333 -1.48 16.33 -3.34
C PRO A 333 -0.25 16.77 -4.14
N ILE A 334 -0.43 17.46 -5.27
CA ILE A 334 0.68 17.79 -6.17
C ILE A 334 0.43 19.08 -6.98
N MET A 335 1.44 19.93 -7.12
CA MET A 335 1.38 21.07 -8.05
C MET A 335 1.56 20.66 -9.51
N GLY A 336 2.42 19.68 -9.75
CA GLY A 336 2.73 19.08 -11.05
C GLY A 336 3.95 18.16 -10.95
N ASP A 337 4.24 17.41 -12.01
CA ASP A 337 5.37 16.49 -12.07
C ASP A 337 6.27 16.85 -13.25
N HIS A 338 7.51 17.26 -12.99
CA HIS A 338 8.45 17.73 -14.02
C HIS A 338 8.71 16.71 -15.13
N ARG A 339 8.54 15.41 -14.87
CA ARG A 339 8.70 14.33 -15.87
C ARG A 339 7.57 14.32 -16.90
N ALA A 340 6.43 14.91 -16.55
CA ALA A 340 5.29 15.09 -17.43
C ALA A 340 5.36 16.38 -18.26
N TRP A 341 6.52 17.04 -18.33
CA TRP A 341 6.68 18.30 -19.06
C TRP A 341 7.50 17.97 -20.32
N GLN A 342 7.19 18.64 -21.44
CA GLN A 342 8.00 18.50 -22.64
C GLN A 342 9.45 18.97 -22.35
N PRO A 343 10.49 18.26 -22.81
CA PRO A 343 11.87 18.65 -22.52
C PRO A 343 12.17 20.09 -22.94
N GLY A 344 12.66 20.90 -22.00
CA GLY A 344 12.97 22.31 -22.21
C GLY A 344 11.76 23.26 -22.27
N LEU A 345 10.53 22.76 -22.16
CA LEU A 345 9.31 23.56 -22.26
C LEU A 345 8.40 23.35 -21.04
N ARG A 346 7.71 24.41 -20.64
CA ARG A 346 6.69 24.35 -19.57
C ARG A 346 5.31 23.93 -20.08
N ILE A 347 5.29 22.91 -20.95
CA ILE A 347 4.07 22.36 -21.56
C ILE A 347 3.78 21.01 -20.92
N PHE A 348 2.64 20.93 -20.25
CA PHE A 348 2.15 19.71 -19.60
C PHE A 348 1.74 18.66 -20.64
N ASP A 349 2.22 17.44 -20.46
CA ASP A 349 1.88 16.25 -21.25
C ASP A 349 1.02 15.31 -20.38
N PRO A 350 -0.30 15.28 -20.60
CA PRO A 350 -1.22 14.51 -19.77
C PRO A 350 -1.02 13.00 -19.89
N ASP A 351 -0.50 12.50 -21.01
CA ASP A 351 -0.29 11.07 -21.21
C ASP A 351 0.95 10.58 -20.46
N ARG A 352 2.03 11.38 -20.42
CA ARG A 352 3.17 11.12 -19.52
C ARG A 352 2.75 11.14 -18.06
N PHE A 353 1.99 12.16 -17.65
CA PHE A 353 1.48 12.25 -16.28
C PHE A 353 0.66 11.01 -15.92
N ARG A 354 -0.28 10.62 -16.79
CA ARG A 354 -1.10 9.42 -16.60
C ARG A 354 -0.24 8.16 -16.45
N GLY A 355 0.73 7.95 -17.34
CA GLY A 355 1.61 6.79 -17.30
C GLY A 355 2.42 6.68 -16.00
N ILE A 356 2.91 7.81 -15.48
CA ILE A 356 3.60 7.87 -14.18
C ILE A 356 2.67 7.42 -13.04
N MET A 357 1.48 8.01 -12.95
CA MET A 357 0.56 7.72 -11.84
C MET A 357 0.01 6.29 -11.89
N GLN A 358 -0.34 5.79 -13.07
CA GLN A 358 -0.75 4.39 -13.25
C GLN A 358 0.36 3.41 -12.84
N THR A 359 1.61 3.72 -13.22
CA THR A 359 2.76 2.90 -12.83
C THR A 359 2.86 2.81 -11.31
N ARG A 360 2.83 3.94 -10.59
CA ARG A 360 2.91 4.02 -9.12
C ARG A 360 1.79 3.27 -8.41
N ALA A 361 0.58 3.29 -8.95
CA ALA A 361 -0.54 2.52 -8.43
C ALA A 361 -0.28 1.01 -8.57
N MET A 362 0.14 0.55 -9.76
CA MET A 362 0.35 -0.86 -10.07
C MET A 362 1.55 -1.47 -9.36
N ASP A 363 2.72 -0.84 -9.40
CA ASP A 363 3.95 -1.42 -8.87
C ASP A 363 3.97 -1.43 -7.32
N ASN A 364 3.17 -0.58 -6.67
CA ASN A 364 2.97 -0.57 -5.22
C ASN A 364 1.64 -1.18 -4.76
N GLN A 365 0.77 -1.60 -5.67
CA GLN A 365 -0.51 -2.25 -5.37
C GLN A 365 -1.42 -1.42 -4.45
N VAL A 366 -1.54 -0.13 -4.75
CA VAL A 366 -2.32 0.86 -4.02
C VAL A 366 -3.37 1.52 -4.90
N CYS A 367 -4.48 1.93 -4.31
CA CYS A 367 -5.44 2.82 -4.95
C CYS A 367 -4.90 4.26 -4.87
N MET A 368 -4.62 4.87 -6.02
CA MET A 368 -3.94 6.17 -6.07
C MET A 368 -4.94 7.30 -6.31
N VAL A 369 -4.86 8.36 -5.50
CA VAL A 369 -5.76 9.51 -5.56
C VAL A 369 -4.92 10.79 -5.69
N VAL A 370 -5.01 11.45 -6.83
CA VAL A 370 -4.12 12.57 -7.19
C VAL A 370 -4.91 13.87 -7.28
N ALA A 371 -4.53 14.87 -6.48
CA ALA A 371 -5.15 16.19 -6.47
C ALA A 371 -4.16 17.25 -6.97
N VAL A 372 -4.41 17.78 -8.18
CA VAL A 372 -3.50 18.72 -8.86
C VAL A 372 -3.92 20.17 -8.62
N ASN A 373 -3.02 21.05 -8.17
CA ASN A 373 -3.33 22.47 -7.89
C ASN A 373 -3.91 23.22 -9.11
N ARG A 374 -3.47 22.85 -10.31
CA ARG A 374 -3.89 23.41 -11.60
C ARG A 374 -5.09 22.66 -12.21
N THR A 375 -5.75 21.83 -11.43
CA THR A 375 -6.93 21.02 -11.79
C THR A 375 -6.64 19.89 -12.78
N GLU A 376 -6.11 20.20 -13.96
CA GLU A 376 -5.87 19.26 -15.04
C GLU A 376 -4.90 18.15 -14.60
N GLY A 377 -5.28 16.90 -14.82
CA GLY A 377 -4.52 15.72 -14.39
C GLY A 377 -4.91 15.16 -13.02
N SER A 378 -5.77 15.86 -12.26
CA SER A 378 -6.37 15.28 -11.04
C SER A 378 -7.10 14.00 -11.41
N CYS A 379 -6.85 12.91 -10.69
CA CYS A 379 -7.35 11.60 -11.08
C CYS A 379 -7.50 10.64 -9.90
N ILE A 380 -8.29 9.59 -10.15
CA ILE A 380 -8.50 8.47 -9.23
C ILE A 380 -8.19 7.19 -10.02
N ILE A 381 -7.26 6.39 -9.52
CA ILE A 381 -6.73 5.21 -10.18
C ILE A 381 -6.83 4.02 -9.22
N ASP A 382 -7.37 2.89 -9.69
CA ASP A 382 -7.38 1.67 -8.89
C ASP A 382 -6.00 0.98 -8.87
N ARG A 383 -5.87 -0.05 -8.05
CA ARG A 383 -4.63 -0.85 -7.92
C ARG A 383 -4.20 -1.60 -9.19
N LEU A 384 -5.08 -1.71 -10.19
CA LEU A 384 -4.78 -2.30 -11.48
C LEU A 384 -4.21 -1.28 -12.47
N GLY A 385 -4.17 -0.01 -12.07
CA GLY A 385 -3.82 1.10 -12.94
C GLY A 385 -5.00 1.58 -13.79
N ASN A 386 -6.24 1.12 -13.57
CA ASN A 386 -7.38 1.65 -14.30
C ASN A 386 -7.68 3.06 -13.80
N VAL A 387 -7.77 4.01 -14.72
CA VAL A 387 -8.18 5.39 -14.41
C VAL A 387 -9.70 5.41 -14.28
N LEU A 388 -10.20 5.52 -13.04
CA LEU A 388 -11.62 5.54 -12.74
C LEU A 388 -12.23 6.93 -12.94
N ALA A 389 -11.44 7.98 -12.69
CA ALA A 389 -11.82 9.35 -12.95
C ALA A 389 -10.60 10.19 -13.33
N TRP A 390 -10.79 11.12 -14.26
CA TRP A 390 -9.78 12.08 -14.71
C TRP A 390 -10.40 13.46 -14.88
N ASN A 391 -9.71 14.49 -14.41
CA ASN A 391 -10.11 15.88 -14.59
C ASN A 391 -9.31 16.53 -15.73
N HIS A 392 -10.01 16.96 -16.77
CA HIS A 392 -9.42 17.70 -17.91
C HIS A 392 -9.25 19.20 -17.63
N GLY A 393 -9.60 19.69 -16.43
CA GLY A 393 -9.55 21.11 -16.08
C GLY A 393 -10.92 21.77 -15.89
N GLU A 394 -12.00 21.10 -16.30
CA GLU A 394 -13.33 21.72 -16.44
C GLU A 394 -14.28 21.43 -15.28
N LYS A 395 -13.94 20.47 -14.42
CA LYS A 395 -14.78 20.05 -13.29
C LYS A 395 -14.26 20.61 -11.98
N GLU A 396 -15.17 21.04 -11.12
CA GLU A 396 -14.85 21.48 -9.75
C GLU A 396 -14.30 20.34 -8.88
N PHE A 397 -14.85 19.14 -9.08
CA PHE A 397 -14.39 17.93 -8.47
C PHE A 397 -14.68 16.72 -9.35
N ILE A 398 -13.95 15.63 -9.12
CA ILE A 398 -14.20 14.33 -9.71
C ILE A 398 -14.53 13.31 -8.62
N LEU A 399 -15.29 12.27 -8.97
CA LEU A 399 -15.73 11.22 -8.08
C LEU A 399 -15.44 9.87 -8.71
N ALA A 400 -15.07 8.90 -7.89
CA ALA A 400 -15.06 7.50 -8.27
C ALA A 400 -15.37 6.62 -7.07
N GLU A 401 -15.89 5.44 -7.36
CA GLU A 401 -16.06 4.35 -6.41
C GLU A 401 -14.91 3.36 -6.59
N ILE A 402 -14.15 3.11 -5.53
CA ILE A 402 -12.96 2.28 -5.56
C ILE A 402 -13.21 1.02 -4.74
N ASN A 403 -13.00 -0.14 -5.36
CA ASN A 403 -12.96 -1.41 -4.64
C ASN A 403 -11.61 -1.56 -3.92
N VAL A 404 -11.65 -1.62 -2.59
CA VAL A 404 -10.47 -1.71 -1.71
C VAL A 404 -10.08 -3.16 -1.42
N SER A 405 -10.83 -4.15 -1.89
CA SER A 405 -10.49 -5.56 -1.67
C SER A 405 -9.14 -5.91 -2.31
N ASP A 406 -8.35 -6.72 -1.60
CA ASP A 406 -7.09 -7.33 -2.06
C ASP A 406 -7.26 -8.40 -3.16
N GLY A 407 -8.40 -8.35 -3.87
CA GLY A 407 -8.89 -9.39 -4.77
C GLY A 407 -8.28 -9.42 -6.16
N TYR A 408 -7.26 -8.60 -6.48
CA TYR A 408 -6.62 -8.77 -7.78
C TYR A 408 -5.83 -10.09 -7.81
N ARG A 409 -6.43 -11.04 -8.53
CA ARG A 409 -5.87 -12.35 -8.79
C ARG A 409 -5.64 -12.47 -10.31
N PRO A 410 -4.38 -12.54 -10.78
CA PRO A 410 -4.09 -12.78 -12.19
C PRO A 410 -4.43 -14.23 -12.55
N ALA A 411 -4.14 -14.69 -13.77
CA ALA A 411 -4.44 -16.06 -14.20
C ALA A 411 -3.85 -17.15 -13.28
N SER A 412 -2.77 -16.84 -12.53
CA SER A 412 -2.23 -17.71 -11.50
C SER A 412 -3.08 -17.77 -10.22
N LYS A 413 -4.22 -17.09 -10.15
CA LYS A 413 -5.22 -16.98 -9.06
C LYS A 413 -4.67 -16.59 -7.67
N GLY A 414 -3.47 -16.03 -7.61
CA GLY A 414 -2.85 -15.62 -6.34
C GLY A 414 -3.08 -14.15 -6.04
N CYS A 415 -3.17 -13.74 -4.77
CA CYS A 415 -3.25 -12.32 -4.45
C CYS A 415 -1.99 -11.61 -4.95
N PHE A 416 -2.14 -10.74 -5.95
CA PHE A 416 -1.00 -10.10 -6.62
C PHE A 416 -0.18 -9.24 -5.66
N ARG A 417 -0.84 -8.51 -4.75
CA ARG A 417 -0.20 -7.73 -3.68
C ARG A 417 0.74 -8.59 -2.85
N SER A 418 0.28 -9.76 -2.43
CA SER A 418 1.07 -10.70 -1.61
C SER A 418 2.23 -11.31 -2.37
N ILE A 419 2.00 -11.66 -3.65
CA ILE A 419 3.06 -12.15 -4.53
C ILE A 419 4.14 -11.07 -4.66
N ASN A 420 3.76 -9.83 -4.99
CA ASN A 420 4.72 -8.74 -5.18
C ASN A 420 5.56 -8.50 -3.93
N TRP A 421 4.97 -8.55 -2.74
CA TRP A 421 5.72 -8.39 -1.50
C TRP A 421 6.64 -9.56 -1.18
N MET A 422 6.15 -10.79 -1.32
CA MET A 422 6.91 -12.00 -1.00
C MET A 422 8.00 -12.35 -2.02
N GLN A 423 7.96 -11.76 -3.22
CA GLN A 423 8.99 -11.96 -4.25
C GLN A 423 10.11 -10.92 -4.19
N ARG A 424 10.02 -9.91 -3.31
CA ARG A 424 11.12 -8.97 -3.07
C ARG A 424 12.34 -9.70 -2.53
N ARG A 425 13.52 -9.16 -2.82
CA ARG A 425 14.82 -9.66 -2.35
C ARG A 425 15.63 -8.53 -1.70
N PRO A 426 15.22 -8.04 -0.51
CA PRO A 426 15.80 -6.84 0.10
C PRO A 426 17.32 -6.88 0.29
N HIS A 427 17.88 -8.07 0.58
CA HIS A 427 19.33 -8.28 0.71
C HIS A 427 20.11 -7.99 -0.58
N LEU A 428 19.45 -7.90 -1.73
CA LEU A 428 20.06 -7.50 -3.01
C LEU A 428 19.85 -6.01 -3.32
N TYR A 429 19.10 -5.29 -2.50
CA TYR A 429 18.71 -3.90 -2.72
C TYR A 429 19.56 -2.92 -1.92
N GLN A 430 20.65 -3.38 -1.29
CA GLN A 430 21.50 -2.55 -0.42
C GLN A 430 22.01 -1.27 -1.10
N VAL A 431 22.20 -1.35 -2.43
CA VAL A 431 22.61 -0.22 -3.28
C VAL A 431 21.65 0.97 -3.25
N PHE A 432 20.37 0.77 -2.90
CA PHE A 432 19.36 1.84 -2.76
C PHE A 432 19.50 2.64 -1.47
N VAL A 433 20.07 2.05 -0.42
CA VAL A 433 20.20 2.66 0.91
C VAL A 433 21.66 3.00 1.25
N ASP A 434 22.57 2.79 0.31
CA ASP A 434 23.96 3.18 0.45
C ASP A 434 24.12 4.68 0.17
N ASN A 435 24.33 5.46 1.22
CA ASN A 435 24.54 6.92 1.13
C ASN A 435 25.82 7.31 0.36
N HIS A 436 26.74 6.37 0.15
CA HIS A 436 27.91 6.59 -0.70
C HIS A 436 27.60 6.41 -2.20
N ASN A 437 26.46 5.78 -2.52
CA ASN A 437 26.04 5.60 -3.90
C ASN A 437 25.20 6.80 -4.38
N GLN A 438 25.85 7.69 -5.14
CA GLN A 438 25.20 8.87 -5.72
C GLN A 438 24.76 8.66 -7.18
N GLY A 439 24.56 7.40 -7.59
CA GLY A 439 24.58 7.01 -9.00
C GLY A 439 26.00 7.12 -9.56
N SER A 440 26.34 6.36 -10.59
CA SER A 440 27.69 6.25 -11.16
C SER A 440 28.27 7.54 -11.81
N LEU A 441 27.89 8.71 -11.33
CA LEU A 441 28.44 10.02 -11.69
C LEU A 441 29.94 10.14 -11.32
N LEU A 442 30.43 9.22 -10.49
CA LEU A 442 31.85 9.04 -10.20
C LEU A 442 32.34 7.72 -10.82
N THR A 443 33.45 7.81 -11.54
CA THR A 443 34.00 6.90 -12.57
C THR A 443 34.50 5.53 -12.09
N LYS A 444 33.92 4.93 -11.05
CA LYS A 444 34.24 3.55 -10.64
C LYS A 444 33.07 2.60 -10.92
N PRO A 445 33.32 1.44 -11.55
CA PRO A 445 32.30 0.41 -11.71
C PRO A 445 31.92 -0.19 -10.35
N TYR A 446 30.63 -0.48 -10.19
CA TYR A 446 30.08 -1.28 -9.09
C TYR A 446 30.30 -2.77 -9.30
#